data_AF-E0U8U9-F1
#
_entry.id   AF-E0U8U9-F1
#
_cell.length_a   1.000
_cell.length_b   1.000
_cell.length_c   1.000
_cell.angle_alpha   90.00
_cell.angle_beta   90.00
_cell.angle_gamma   90.00
#
_symmetry.space_group_name_H-M   'P 1'
#
loop_
_entity.id
_entity.type
_entity.pdbx_description
1 polymer ?
#
loop_
_entity_poly.entity_id
_entity_poly.type
_entity_poly.pdbx_seq_one_letter_code
_entity_poly.pdbx_strand_id
1 'polypeptide(L)' 'MSNKINQWLRLLPYLLVGTFVFISNSQTDLNYFLRGYLVLLESSFGLVLIYFLVAKIINRNKRKIPKVTSS' A
#
# COMPACT_ATOMS: atom_id res chain seq x y z
N MET A 1 9.75 24.84 4.83
CA MET A 1 8.57 24.09 5.32
C MET A 1 8.01 23.16 4.22
N SER A 2 8.81 22.25 3.63
CA SER A 2 8.42 21.49 2.40
C SER A 2 8.45 19.96 2.54
N ASN A 3 9.03 19.41 3.64
CA ASN A 3 9.18 17.96 3.81
C ASN A 3 7.95 17.21 4.36
N LYS A 4 6.93 17.91 4.88
CA LYS A 4 5.72 17.25 5.41
C LYS A 4 4.88 16.57 4.32
N ILE A 5 4.75 17.20 3.15
CA ILE A 5 3.91 16.70 2.05
C ILE A 5 4.39 15.32 1.56
N ASN A 6 5.71 15.11 1.51
CA ASN A 6 6.29 13.82 1.13
C ASN A 6 5.93 12.68 2.09
N GLN A 7 5.71 12.97 3.38
CA GLN A 7 5.28 11.97 4.36
C GLN A 7 3.79 11.64 4.20
N TRP A 8 2.95 12.65 3.93
CA TRP A 8 1.52 12.45 3.63
C TRP A 8 1.29 11.72 2.29
N LEU A 9 2.07 12.03 1.26
CA LEU A 9 2.03 11.30 -0.02
C LEU A 9 2.43 9.83 0.13
N ARG A 10 3.30 9.53 1.11
CA ARG A 10 3.69 8.17 1.45
C ARG A 10 2.57 7.38 2.12
N LEU A 11 1.64 8.06 2.81
CA LEU A 11 0.46 7.46 3.44
C LEU A 11 -0.69 7.24 2.45
N LEU A 12 -0.72 7.98 1.35
CA LEU A 12 -1.73 7.87 0.29
C LEU A 12 -2.00 6.42 -0.19
N PRO A 13 -1.00 5.58 -0.50
CA PRO A 13 -1.26 4.20 -0.94
C PRO A 13 -1.87 3.33 0.17
N TYR A 14 -1.51 3.57 1.43
CA TYR A 14 -2.08 2.83 2.56
C TYR A 14 -3.55 3.21 2.75
N LEU A 15 -3.84 4.51 2.63
CA LEU A 15 -5.20 5.01 2.78
C LEU A 15 -6.08 4.51 1.64
N LEU A 16 -5.64 4.64 0.38
CA LEU A 16 -6.38 4.14 -0.80
C LEU A 16 -6.71 2.64 -0.72
N VAL A 17 -5.74 1.81 -0.34
CA VAL A 17 -5.96 0.37 -0.20
C VAL A 17 -6.90 0.09 0.96
N GLY A 18 -6.74 0.77 2.10
CA GLY A 18 -7.64 0.64 3.25
C GLY A 18 -9.09 1.02 2.92
N THR A 19 -9.34 2.14 2.24
CA THR A 19 -10.70 2.52 1.83
C THR A 19 -11.27 1.58 0.78
N PHE A 20 -10.46 1.11 -0.17
CA PHE A 20 -10.92 0.17 -1.19
C PHE A 20 -11.39 -1.16 -0.58
N VAL A 21 -10.61 -1.71 0.35
CA VAL A 21 -10.97 -2.92 1.10
C VAL A 21 -12.22 -2.66 1.94
N PHE A 22 -12.29 -1.53 2.64
CA PHE A 22 -13.45 -1.16 3.45
C PHE A 22 -14.75 -1.07 2.62
N ILE A 23 -14.71 -0.47 1.43
CA ILE A 23 -15.88 -0.36 0.54
C ILE A 23 -16.28 -1.73 -0.01
N SER A 24 -15.33 -2.53 -0.49
CA SER A 24 -15.61 -3.87 -1.03
C SER A 24 -16.26 -4.77 0.02
N ASN A 25 -15.81 -4.65 1.28
CA ASN A 25 -16.35 -5.42 2.39
C ASN A 25 -17.62 -4.80 3.03
N SER A 26 -17.94 -3.54 2.73
CA SER A 26 -19.13 -2.84 3.20
C SER A 26 -20.41 -3.32 2.49
N GLN A 27 -20.31 -3.65 1.20
CA GLN A 27 -21.45 -3.98 0.35
C GLN A 27 -21.84 -5.47 0.34
N THR A 28 -21.12 -6.32 1.07
CA THR A 28 -21.34 -7.77 1.05
C THR A 28 -22.27 -8.18 2.18
N ASP A 29 -23.51 -8.57 1.85
CA ASP A 29 -24.50 -9.19 2.75
C ASP A 29 -24.11 -10.64 3.13
N LEU A 30 -22.86 -10.84 3.57
CA LEU A 30 -22.35 -12.13 4.03
C LEU A 30 -22.48 -12.25 5.54
N ASN A 31 -22.68 -13.47 6.01
CA ASN A 31 -22.79 -13.80 7.43
C ASN A 31 -21.61 -13.20 8.21
N TYR A 32 -21.88 -12.55 9.35
CA TYR A 32 -20.95 -11.65 10.06
C TYR A 32 -19.58 -12.29 10.34
N PHE A 33 -19.56 -13.59 10.63
CA PHE A 33 -18.33 -14.36 10.85
C PHE A 33 -17.48 -14.55 9.58
N LEU A 34 -18.11 -14.84 8.45
CA LEU A 34 -17.41 -14.97 7.16
C LEU A 34 -16.90 -13.61 6.68
N ARG A 35 -17.65 -12.55 6.94
CA ARG A 35 -17.25 -11.18 6.67
C ARG A 35 -15.98 -10.80 7.43
N GLY A 36 -15.91 -11.07 8.73
CA GLY A 36 -14.71 -10.80 9.53
C GLY A 36 -13.46 -11.51 9.01
N TYR A 37 -13.58 -12.78 8.61
CA TYR A 37 -12.47 -13.53 8.02
C TYR A 37 -12.03 -12.96 6.66
N LEU A 38 -12.98 -12.59 5.81
CA LEU A 38 -12.68 -11.97 4.52
C LEU A 38 -11.96 -10.63 4.68
N VAL A 39 -12.40 -9.78 5.61
CA VAL A 39 -11.70 -8.51 5.93
C VAL A 39 -10.24 -8.76 6.33
N LEU A 40 -10.00 -9.75 7.20
CA LEU A 40 -8.65 -10.08 7.66
C LEU A 40 -7.76 -10.61 6.53
N LEU A 41 -8.32 -11.43 5.64
CA LEU A 41 -7.61 -11.98 4.49
C LEU A 41 -7.31 -10.88 3.46
N GLU A 42 -8.27 -10.01 3.19
CA GLU A 42 -8.17 -8.91 2.23
C GLU A 42 -7.22 -7.82 2.73
N SER A 43 -7.21 -7.50 4.03
CA SER A 43 -6.25 -6.57 4.64
C SER A 43 -4.81 -7.11 4.63
N SER A 44 -4.63 -8.42 4.88
CA SER A 44 -3.33 -9.08 4.74
C SER A 44 -2.82 -9.04 3.29
N PHE A 45 -3.71 -9.27 2.33
CA PHE A 45 -3.39 -9.15 0.90
C PHE A 45 -3.05 -7.71 0.49
N GLY A 46 -3.81 -6.73 1.01
CA GLY A 46 -3.56 -5.30 0.81
C GLY A 46 -2.17 -4.87 1.32
N LEU A 47 -1.74 -5.36 2.48
CA LEU A 47 -0.40 -5.11 3.01
C LEU A 47 0.71 -5.64 2.09
N VAL A 48 0.54 -6.86 1.56
CA VAL A 48 1.49 -7.46 0.60
C VAL A 48 1.57 -6.62 -0.68
N LEU A 49 0.43 -6.17 -1.20
CA LEU A 49 0.34 -5.30 -2.37
C LEU A 49 1.05 -3.97 -2.15
N ILE A 50 0.82 -3.32 -1.01
CA ILE A 50 1.49 -2.07 -0.64
C ILE A 50 2.99 -2.29 -0.52
N TYR A 51 3.42 -3.34 0.18
CA TYR A 51 4.84 -3.67 0.33
C TYR A 51 5.50 -3.86 -1.05
N PHE A 52 4.85 -4.59 -1.95
CA PHE A 52 5.35 -4.82 -3.30
C PHE A 52 5.39 -3.53 -4.13
N LEU A 53 4.36 -2.69 -4.06
CA LEU A 53 4.31 -1.38 -4.71
C LEU A 53 5.45 -0.46 -4.21
N VAL A 54 5.63 -0.38 -2.89
CA VAL A 54 6.70 0.40 -2.27
C VAL A 54 8.08 -0.14 -2.67
N ALA A 55 8.29 -1.45 -2.65
CA ALA A 55 9.53 -2.08 -3.10
C ALA A 55 9.81 -1.78 -4.59
N LYS A 56 8.79 -1.84 -5.44
CA LYS A 56 8.87 -1.51 -6.87
C LYS A 56 9.22 -0.04 -7.11
N ILE A 57 8.64 0.88 -6.33
CA ILE A 57 8.94 2.32 -6.41
C ILE A 57 10.37 2.60 -5.96
N ILE A 58 10.79 2.03 -4.82
CA ILE A 58 12.16 2.19 -4.30
C ILE A 58 13.19 1.65 -5.30
N ASN A 59 12.95 0.48 -5.89
CA ASN A 59 13.86 -0.10 -6.89
C ASN A 59 13.95 0.74 -8.17
N ARG A 60 12.87 1.42 -8.58
CA ARG A 60 12.90 2.35 -9.72
C ARG A 60 13.70 3.62 -9.41
N ASN A 61 13.62 4.14 -8.20
CA ASN A 61 14.44 5.28 -7.77
C ASN A 61 15.93 4.94 -7.65
N LYS A 62 16.29 3.73 -7.20
CA LYS A 62 17.70 3.29 -7.14
C LYS A 62 18.36 3.19 -8.52
N ARG A 63 17.61 2.92 -9.59
CA ARG A 63 18.14 2.86 -10.97
C ARG A 63 18.46 4.23 -11.59
N LYS A 64 18.00 5.33 -10.99
CA LYS A 64 18.29 6.70 -11.47
C LYS A 64 19.53 7.33 -10.82
N ILE A 65 20.15 6.68 -9.84
CA ILE A 65 21.45 7.12 -9.33
C ILE A 65 22.48 6.41 -10.21
N PRO A 66 23.14 7.07 -11.17
CA PRO A 66 24.29 6.48 -11.82
C PRO A 66 25.26 6.10 -10.72
N LYS A 67 25.67 4.82 -10.69
CA LYS A 67 26.88 4.45 -9.95
C LYS A 67 27.99 5.29 -10.56
N VAL A 68 28.34 6.40 -9.90
CA VAL A 68 29.59 7.11 -10.19
C VAL A 68 30.67 6.08 -9.88
N THR A 69 31.22 5.55 -10.96
CA THR A 69 32.42 4.72 -11.00
C THR A 69 33.50 5.40 -10.17
N SER A 70 33.81 4.83 -9.02
CA SER A 70 35.03 5.12 -8.29
C SER A 70 36.09 4.12 -8.71
N SER A 71 37.11 4.66 -9.36
CA SER A 71 38.50 4.17 -9.50
C SER A 71 38.77 3.14 -10.58
#